data_AF-A0AAN7ZSE6-F1
#
_entry.id   AF-A0AAN7ZSE6-F1
#
_cell.length_a   1.000
_cell.length_b   1.000
_cell.length_c   1.000
_cell.angle_alpha   90.00
_cell.angle_beta   90.00
_cell.angle_gamma   90.00
#
_symmetry.space_group_name_H-M   'P 1'
#
loop_
_entity.id
_entity.type
_entity.pdbx_description
1 polymer ?
#
loop_
_entity_poly.entity_id
_entity_poly.type
_entity_poly.pdbx_seq_one_letter_code
_entity_poly.pdbx_strand_id
1 'polypeptide(L)'
;MISSKRNNNNSNISEQLKKFIFTLDYELNSVLYNNEFLNIRLKEQHTVLRDQILEQISGLSISSNKSCINEHIEPILPIIWNRYQSLCIEWFYKWKQLLKETSNISAKGRSHNNRKGNITVEFRIMKSKLSKLMKIFHRFYYQILEYIICYFDTSLVISTQVTSGLNLGNHIQKLSHLAKNRYLLQTTDKGTVHVVLSFYYCLLYLGKIRYHQTILEDPLHIKYKRNKHVELLKTNDIFQKAKRYWIMATIVVPSMDESYKQLSKVFLHCNNYSKAIFYHVRCYFARSNSSKANSYNDIIDFFKERYWRRENRQFEKMDNIEYDLVSSTMEIIRYYLLLNNSKFNQTNNSIDENGEILELKSNILLKLQDPQVFMYHEFWIDIIITMIGISTLIMENSNANDKKSLSAVSSFVHWNERIHKLFIRFVFDILFHIITYINKMISYDEIDINRIDPFLTILRVMNCWIKSHIPVLRFAHRYLPICHIISEFINQINKSSRYSWISYKNEKPKRSYLFMDDVLLRDFTCIGYSLTDFNDTEVFHMDNFINRLTGNAPRTCLLSKEQETELKLIAIVTSMKRFLHHNKCGTTIKLQEEETVKEKTKNNYW
;
A
#
# COMPACT_ATOMS: atom_id res chain seq x y z
N MET A 1 -41.02 28.98 9.10
CA MET A 1 -41.74 27.72 8.76
C MET A 1 -41.31 27.03 7.47
N ILE A 2 -40.48 27.63 6.59
CA ILE A 2 -39.91 26.96 5.39
C ILE A 2 -38.57 26.23 5.72
N SER A 3 -37.97 26.48 6.89
CA SER A 3 -36.69 25.88 7.33
C SER A 3 -36.80 24.46 7.92
N SER A 4 -37.97 24.01 8.39
CA SER A 4 -38.13 22.65 8.95
C SER A 4 -38.45 21.58 7.90
N LYS A 5 -38.93 21.97 6.70
CA LYS A 5 -39.29 21.02 5.64
C LYS A 5 -38.10 20.45 4.85
N ARG A 6 -36.93 21.11 4.83
CA ARG A 6 -35.75 20.65 4.06
C ARG A 6 -34.75 19.81 4.87
N ASN A 7 -34.64 20.03 6.18
CA ASN A 7 -33.81 19.17 7.05
C ASN A 7 -34.36 17.74 7.17
N ASN A 8 -35.69 17.58 7.07
CA ASN A 8 -36.32 16.28 6.97
C ASN A 8 -36.01 15.56 5.65
N ASN A 9 -35.59 16.25 4.57
CA ASN A 9 -35.40 15.58 3.27
C ASN A 9 -34.09 14.78 3.21
N ASN A 10 -32.97 15.25 3.76
CA ASN A 10 -31.70 14.51 3.68
C ASN A 10 -31.66 13.27 4.59
N SER A 11 -32.25 13.34 5.79
CA SER A 11 -32.44 12.17 6.66
C SER A 11 -33.40 11.16 6.02
N ASN A 12 -34.48 11.65 5.41
CA ASN A 12 -35.47 10.83 4.71
C ASN A 12 -34.90 10.16 3.45
N ILE A 13 -34.02 10.82 2.66
CA ILE A 13 -33.37 10.20 1.49
C ILE A 13 -32.41 9.08 1.93
N SER A 14 -31.61 9.27 2.99
CA SER A 14 -30.73 8.21 3.50
C SER A 14 -31.53 7.01 4.02
N GLU A 15 -32.64 7.27 4.72
CA GLU A 15 -33.52 6.24 5.24
C GLU A 15 -34.32 5.52 4.13
N GLN A 16 -34.77 6.25 3.10
CA GLN A 16 -35.39 5.69 1.89
C GLN A 16 -34.41 4.83 1.09
N LEU A 17 -33.16 5.26 0.95
CA LEU A 17 -32.08 4.47 0.34
C LEU A 17 -31.83 3.19 1.14
N LYS A 18 -31.76 3.28 2.47
CA LYS A 18 -31.60 2.10 3.33
C LYS A 18 -32.78 1.14 3.21
N LYS A 19 -34.02 1.64 3.19
CA LYS A 19 -35.24 0.84 2.98
C LYS A 19 -35.26 0.19 1.60
N PHE A 20 -34.90 0.94 0.55
CA PHE A 20 -34.82 0.42 -0.81
C PHE A 20 -33.76 -0.67 -0.98
N ILE A 21 -32.57 -0.49 -0.37
CA ILE A 21 -31.52 -1.51 -0.32
C ILE A 21 -32.00 -2.76 0.42
N PHE A 22 -32.80 -2.61 1.47
CA PHE A 22 -33.36 -3.76 2.20
C PHE A 22 -34.41 -4.52 1.37
N THR A 23 -35.26 -3.81 0.62
CA THR A 23 -36.20 -4.44 -0.32
C THR A 23 -35.46 -5.17 -1.44
N LEU A 24 -34.38 -4.58 -1.96
CA LEU A 24 -33.50 -5.19 -2.95
C LEU A 24 -32.88 -6.51 -2.47
N ASP A 25 -32.40 -6.55 -1.23
CA ASP A 25 -31.83 -7.74 -0.61
C ASP A 25 -32.87 -8.89 -0.53
N TYR A 26 -34.10 -8.55 -0.12
CA TYR A 26 -35.21 -9.51 -0.08
C TYR A 26 -35.61 -10.03 -1.48
N GLU A 27 -35.66 -9.14 -2.47
CA GLU A 27 -35.99 -9.49 -3.86
C GLU A 27 -34.87 -10.26 -4.57
N LEU A 28 -33.61 -10.14 -4.12
CA LEU A 28 -32.47 -10.78 -4.76
C LEU A 28 -32.64 -12.30 -4.86
N ASN A 29 -33.20 -12.91 -3.82
CA ASN A 29 -33.43 -14.35 -3.75
C ASN A 29 -34.47 -14.85 -4.75
N SER A 30 -35.44 -14.02 -5.15
CA SER A 30 -36.43 -14.38 -6.17
C SER A 30 -35.95 -14.03 -7.59
N VAL A 31 -35.18 -12.96 -7.73
CA VAL A 31 -34.70 -12.43 -9.01
C VAL A 31 -33.53 -13.25 -9.57
N LEU A 32 -32.64 -13.81 -8.74
CA LEU A 32 -31.53 -14.66 -9.19
C LEU A 32 -31.98 -15.97 -9.87
N TYR A 33 -33.23 -16.40 -9.67
CA TYR A 33 -33.82 -17.56 -10.34
C TYR A 33 -34.50 -17.24 -11.68
N ASN A 34 -34.86 -15.96 -11.96
CA ASN A 34 -35.58 -15.55 -13.17
C ASN A 34 -34.74 -14.62 -14.09
N ASN A 35 -34.32 -15.16 -15.25
CA ASN A 35 -33.21 -14.63 -16.06
C ASN A 35 -33.45 -13.33 -16.85
N GLU A 36 -34.65 -13.09 -17.36
CA GLU A 36 -34.93 -11.87 -18.16
C GLU A 36 -35.25 -10.68 -17.25
N PHE A 37 -35.91 -10.93 -16.13
CA PHE A 37 -36.32 -9.93 -15.16
C PHE A 37 -35.13 -9.26 -14.46
N LEU A 38 -34.03 -10.00 -14.27
CA LEU A 38 -32.83 -9.54 -13.58
C LEU A 38 -32.11 -8.39 -14.30
N ASN A 39 -32.08 -8.34 -15.64
CA ASN A 39 -31.33 -7.26 -16.31
C ASN A 39 -32.10 -5.94 -16.40
N ILE A 40 -33.41 -5.99 -16.59
CA ILE A 40 -34.25 -4.79 -16.72
C ILE A 40 -34.46 -4.16 -15.34
N ARG A 41 -34.93 -4.95 -14.37
CA ARG A 41 -35.22 -4.48 -13.01
C ARG A 41 -33.96 -3.99 -12.29
N LEU A 42 -32.83 -4.70 -12.41
CA LEU A 42 -31.58 -4.20 -11.81
C LEU A 42 -31.10 -2.91 -12.48
N LYS A 43 -31.25 -2.76 -13.80
CA LYS A 43 -30.85 -1.52 -14.48
C LYS A 43 -31.70 -0.34 -14.04
N GLU A 44 -33.00 -0.53 -13.88
CA GLU A 44 -33.93 0.49 -13.34
C GLU A 44 -33.57 0.85 -11.89
N GLN A 45 -33.38 -0.16 -11.03
CA GLN A 45 -33.03 0.04 -9.63
C GLN A 45 -31.68 0.76 -9.46
N HIS A 46 -30.67 0.41 -10.26
CA HIS A 46 -29.39 1.12 -10.29
C HIS A 46 -29.50 2.55 -10.82
N THR A 47 -30.43 2.82 -11.73
CA THR A 47 -30.67 4.17 -12.26
C THR A 47 -31.25 5.06 -11.15
N VAL A 48 -32.26 4.56 -10.43
CA VAL A 48 -32.85 5.26 -9.27
C VAL A 48 -31.81 5.51 -8.17
N LEU A 49 -31.06 4.48 -7.77
CA LEU A 49 -29.99 4.60 -6.76
C LEU A 49 -28.95 5.64 -7.17
N ARG A 50 -28.54 5.62 -8.45
CA ARG A 50 -27.57 6.58 -8.98
C ARG A 50 -28.14 7.98 -8.85
N ASP A 51 -29.35 8.23 -9.35
CA ASP A 51 -29.92 9.57 -9.40
C ASP A 51 -30.09 10.17 -7.99
N GLN A 52 -30.48 9.35 -7.00
CA GLN A 52 -30.52 9.77 -5.59
C GLN A 52 -29.14 10.11 -5.03
N ILE A 53 -28.10 9.35 -5.38
CA ILE A 53 -26.72 9.64 -4.96
C ILE A 53 -26.23 10.94 -5.60
N LEU A 54 -26.54 11.16 -6.88
CA LEU A 54 -26.16 12.38 -7.59
C LEU A 54 -26.87 13.61 -6.99
N GLU A 55 -28.13 13.48 -6.59
CA GLU A 55 -28.88 14.52 -5.87
C GLU A 55 -28.24 14.84 -4.51
N GLN A 56 -27.85 13.82 -3.74
CA GLN A 56 -27.13 14.04 -2.48
C GLN A 56 -25.78 14.72 -2.69
N ILE A 57 -25.00 14.24 -3.68
CA ILE A 57 -23.69 14.79 -4.00
C ILE A 57 -23.79 16.27 -4.41
N SER A 58 -24.79 16.65 -5.21
CA SER A 58 -25.03 18.04 -5.58
C SER A 58 -25.53 18.89 -4.40
N GLY A 59 -26.41 18.35 -3.55
CA GLY A 59 -26.93 19.02 -2.36
C GLY A 59 -25.87 19.36 -1.29
N LEU A 60 -24.78 18.60 -1.24
CA LEU A 60 -23.64 18.85 -0.33
C LEU A 60 -22.89 20.17 -0.63
N SER A 61 -22.95 20.67 -1.87
CA SER A 61 -22.29 21.91 -2.28
C SER A 61 -23.09 23.18 -1.99
N ILE A 62 -24.42 23.06 -1.84
CA ILE A 62 -25.34 24.19 -1.63
C ILE A 62 -25.50 24.50 -0.11
N SER A 63 -25.15 23.54 0.74
CA SER A 63 -25.30 23.65 2.20
C SER A 63 -24.05 24.16 2.93
N SER A 64 -22.94 24.44 2.23
CA SER A 64 -21.68 24.96 2.79
C SER A 64 -21.82 26.34 3.47
N ASN A 65 -22.90 27.09 3.21
CA ASN A 65 -23.22 28.34 3.92
C ASN A 65 -24.05 28.17 5.20
N LYS A 66 -24.34 26.94 5.65
CA LYS A 66 -25.08 26.69 6.90
C LYS A 66 -24.35 25.68 7.77
N SER A 67 -24.15 26.06 9.02
CA SER A 67 -23.46 25.36 10.12
C SER A 67 -24.02 23.97 10.51
N CYS A 68 -24.80 23.31 9.65
CA CYS A 68 -25.60 22.14 10.01
C CYS A 68 -25.52 21.01 8.97
N ILE A 69 -24.33 20.74 8.43
CA ILE A 69 -24.09 19.46 7.74
C ILE A 69 -23.79 18.42 8.84
N ASN A 70 -24.78 17.56 9.11
CA ASN A 70 -24.70 16.47 10.08
C ASN A 70 -23.36 15.75 10.01
N GLU A 71 -22.75 15.51 11.18
CA GLU A 71 -21.43 14.88 11.35
C GLU A 71 -21.35 13.41 10.88
N HIS A 72 -22.47 12.84 10.42
CA HIS A 72 -22.59 11.44 10.04
C HIS A 72 -23.43 11.24 8.76
N ILE A 73 -22.96 11.73 7.62
CA ILE A 73 -23.42 11.17 6.34
C ILE A 73 -22.59 9.91 6.09
N GLU A 74 -23.10 8.79 6.59
CA GLU A 74 -22.53 7.47 6.31
C GLU A 74 -22.39 7.29 4.79
N PRO A 75 -21.20 6.91 4.28
CA PRO A 75 -21.01 6.77 2.84
C PRO A 75 -21.94 5.67 2.30
N ILE A 76 -22.89 6.06 1.45
CA ILE A 76 -23.94 5.17 0.93
C ILE A 76 -23.38 4.10 -0.02
N LEU A 77 -22.31 4.41 -0.75
CA LEU A 77 -21.67 3.48 -1.69
C LEU A 77 -21.21 2.17 -1.00
N PRO A 78 -20.53 2.21 0.16
CA PRO A 78 -20.29 1.02 0.99
C PRO A 78 -21.51 0.18 1.34
N ILE A 79 -22.64 0.82 1.66
CA ILE A 79 -23.87 0.10 2.00
C ILE A 79 -24.39 -0.65 0.76
N ILE A 80 -24.44 0.02 -0.39
CA ILE A 80 -24.86 -0.59 -1.67
C ILE A 80 -23.96 -1.75 -2.05
N TRP A 81 -22.64 -1.59 -1.88
CA TRP A 81 -21.71 -2.67 -2.16
C TRP A 81 -21.96 -3.86 -1.23
N ASN A 82 -21.93 -3.65 0.09
CA ASN A 82 -21.93 -4.73 1.09
C ASN A 82 -23.28 -5.45 1.23
N ARG A 83 -24.40 -4.74 1.02
CA ARG A 83 -25.75 -5.31 1.25
C ARG A 83 -26.44 -5.81 -0.02
N TYR A 84 -25.86 -5.56 -1.19
CA TYR A 84 -26.53 -5.89 -2.44
C TYR A 84 -25.53 -6.41 -3.47
N GLN A 85 -24.59 -5.60 -3.95
CA GLN A 85 -23.72 -6.00 -5.06
C GLN A 85 -22.79 -7.17 -4.70
N SER A 86 -22.25 -7.19 -3.46
CA SER A 86 -21.40 -8.29 -3.00
C SER A 86 -22.17 -9.61 -2.88
N LEU A 87 -23.46 -9.57 -2.52
CA LEU A 87 -24.31 -10.76 -2.43
C LEU A 87 -24.60 -11.35 -3.81
N CYS A 88 -24.86 -10.51 -4.82
CA CYS A 88 -24.97 -10.97 -6.20
C CYS A 88 -23.69 -11.71 -6.65
N ILE A 89 -22.52 -11.15 -6.31
CA ILE A 89 -21.23 -11.74 -6.66
C ILE A 89 -21.00 -13.06 -5.90
N GLU A 90 -21.36 -13.13 -4.62
CA GLU A 90 -21.26 -14.35 -3.81
C GLU A 90 -22.09 -15.49 -4.38
N TRP A 91 -23.27 -15.20 -4.93
CA TRP A 91 -24.08 -16.18 -5.63
C TRP A 91 -23.35 -16.79 -6.84
N PHE A 92 -22.64 -15.98 -7.64
CA PHE A 92 -21.80 -16.50 -8.72
C PHE A 92 -20.63 -17.35 -8.22
N TYR A 93 -20.04 -17.03 -7.06
CA TYR A 93 -19.02 -17.87 -6.43
C TYR A 93 -19.59 -19.24 -6.06
N LYS A 94 -20.77 -19.28 -5.43
CA LYS A 94 -21.47 -20.53 -5.08
C LYS A 94 -21.79 -21.35 -6.34
N TRP A 95 -22.32 -20.73 -7.39
CA TRP A 95 -22.58 -21.41 -8.66
C TRP A 95 -21.28 -22.00 -9.27
N LYS A 96 -20.20 -21.21 -9.31
CA LYS A 96 -18.89 -21.70 -9.78
C LYS A 96 -18.37 -22.87 -8.94
N GLN A 97 -18.55 -22.83 -7.62
CA GLN A 97 -18.14 -23.91 -6.73
C GLN A 97 -18.91 -25.20 -7.00
N LEU A 98 -20.24 -25.12 -7.15
CA LEU A 98 -21.08 -26.27 -7.52
C LEU A 98 -20.63 -26.90 -8.85
N LEU A 99 -20.30 -26.08 -9.86
CA LEU A 99 -19.76 -26.56 -11.13
C LEU A 99 -18.40 -27.27 -10.95
N LYS A 100 -17.52 -26.77 -10.08
CA LYS A 100 -16.23 -27.42 -9.76
C LYS A 100 -16.44 -28.77 -9.08
N GLU A 101 -17.31 -28.84 -8.08
CA GLU A 101 -17.61 -30.07 -7.33
C GLU A 101 -18.20 -31.14 -8.27
N THR A 102 -19.17 -30.75 -9.11
CA THR A 102 -19.76 -31.62 -10.14
C THR A 102 -18.71 -32.12 -11.12
N SER A 103 -17.76 -31.25 -11.51
CA SER A 103 -16.66 -31.63 -12.40
C SER A 103 -15.70 -32.65 -11.76
N ASN A 104 -15.40 -32.52 -10.47
CA ASN A 104 -14.51 -33.43 -9.75
C ASN A 104 -15.14 -34.82 -9.55
N ILE A 105 -16.45 -34.88 -9.31
CA ILE A 105 -17.21 -36.13 -9.24
C ILE A 105 -17.20 -36.84 -10.61
N SER A 106 -17.42 -36.09 -11.69
CA SER A 106 -17.39 -36.63 -13.06
C SER A 106 -16.01 -37.12 -13.52
N ALA A 107 -14.92 -36.65 -12.89
CA ALA A 107 -13.56 -37.12 -13.14
C ALA A 107 -13.25 -38.48 -12.53
N LYS A 108 -14.02 -38.93 -11.52
CA LYS A 108 -13.86 -40.22 -10.84
C LYS A 108 -14.77 -41.34 -11.38
N GLY A 109 -15.73 -41.02 -12.25
CA GLY A 109 -16.69 -41.97 -12.85
C GLY A 109 -16.47 -42.24 -14.35
N ARG A 110 -16.79 -43.46 -14.80
CA ARG A 110 -16.56 -43.97 -16.19
C ARG A 110 -17.46 -43.34 -17.29
N SER A 111 -18.40 -42.46 -16.98
CA SER A 111 -19.26 -41.79 -17.99
C SER A 111 -18.70 -40.40 -18.35
N HIS A 112 -17.75 -40.37 -19.29
CA HIS A 112 -16.78 -39.26 -19.38
C HIS A 112 -17.11 -38.15 -20.40
N ASN A 113 -17.96 -38.39 -21.41
CA ASN A 113 -18.13 -37.45 -22.53
C ASN A 113 -19.38 -36.54 -22.43
N ASN A 114 -20.58 -37.09 -22.14
CA ASN A 114 -21.81 -36.28 -22.11
C ASN A 114 -21.88 -35.30 -20.93
N ARG A 115 -21.35 -35.67 -19.75
CA ARG A 115 -21.41 -34.81 -18.54
C ARG A 115 -20.43 -33.65 -18.57
N LYS A 116 -19.27 -33.80 -19.23
CA LYS A 116 -18.29 -32.71 -19.41
C LYS A 116 -18.82 -31.62 -20.35
N GLY A 117 -19.52 -32.01 -21.42
CA GLY A 117 -20.19 -31.07 -22.32
C GLY A 117 -21.14 -30.14 -21.56
N ASN A 118 -22.02 -30.72 -20.73
CA ASN A 118 -23.00 -29.96 -19.95
C ASN A 118 -22.35 -28.97 -18.96
N ILE A 119 -21.31 -29.37 -18.23
CA ILE A 119 -20.60 -28.46 -17.30
C ILE A 119 -19.94 -27.29 -18.04
N THR A 120 -19.39 -27.55 -19.22
CA THR A 120 -18.75 -26.51 -20.04
C THR A 120 -19.78 -25.51 -20.57
N VAL A 121 -20.95 -26.00 -20.97
CA VAL A 121 -22.08 -25.16 -21.40
C VAL A 121 -22.61 -24.32 -20.23
N GLU A 122 -22.85 -24.93 -19.07
CA GLU A 122 -23.27 -24.23 -17.85
C GLU A 122 -22.28 -23.14 -17.43
N PHE A 123 -20.97 -23.43 -17.50
CA PHE A 123 -19.94 -22.42 -17.22
C PHE A 123 -19.97 -21.25 -18.21
N ARG A 124 -20.24 -21.50 -19.49
CA ARG A 124 -20.42 -20.43 -20.50
C ARG A 124 -21.68 -19.60 -20.22
N ILE A 125 -22.77 -20.23 -19.82
CA ILE A 125 -24.02 -19.55 -19.42
C ILE A 125 -23.76 -18.64 -18.22
N MET A 126 -23.13 -19.18 -17.17
CA MET A 126 -22.72 -18.43 -16.00
C MET A 126 -21.84 -17.24 -16.39
N LYS A 127 -20.83 -17.43 -17.24
CA LYS A 127 -19.94 -16.36 -17.72
C LYS A 127 -20.68 -15.27 -18.49
N SER A 128 -21.64 -15.63 -19.34
CA SER A 128 -22.47 -14.68 -20.09
C SER A 128 -23.29 -13.81 -19.14
N LYS A 129 -23.95 -14.42 -18.15
CA LYS A 129 -24.72 -13.71 -17.12
C LYS A 129 -23.84 -12.80 -16.26
N LEU A 130 -22.71 -13.31 -15.79
CA LEU A 130 -21.72 -12.55 -15.04
C LEU A 130 -21.25 -11.32 -15.81
N SER A 131 -20.94 -11.47 -17.10
CA SER A 131 -20.46 -10.38 -17.94
C SER A 131 -21.49 -9.25 -18.08
N LYS A 132 -22.79 -9.59 -18.15
CA LYS A 132 -23.87 -8.59 -18.17
C LYS A 132 -23.97 -7.86 -16.83
N LEU A 133 -23.99 -8.59 -15.72
CA LEU A 133 -24.04 -8.00 -14.38
C LEU A 133 -22.85 -7.08 -14.10
N MET A 134 -21.63 -7.53 -14.40
CA MET A 134 -20.42 -6.75 -14.17
C MET A 134 -20.38 -5.46 -15.00
N LYS A 135 -20.99 -5.45 -16.20
CA LYS A 135 -21.17 -4.22 -17.00
C LYS A 135 -22.14 -3.24 -16.33
N ILE A 136 -23.24 -3.72 -15.75
CA ILE A 136 -24.21 -2.88 -15.01
C ILE A 136 -23.52 -2.24 -13.80
N PHE A 137 -22.83 -3.05 -12.98
CA PHE A 137 -22.12 -2.54 -11.80
C PHE A 137 -20.99 -1.58 -12.18
N HIS A 138 -20.24 -1.88 -13.25
CA HIS A 138 -19.17 -0.99 -13.73
C HIS A 138 -19.74 0.36 -14.18
N ARG A 139 -20.82 0.36 -14.99
CA ARG A 139 -21.45 1.59 -15.48
C ARG A 139 -21.99 2.44 -14.33
N PHE A 140 -22.56 1.82 -13.30
CA PHE A 140 -23.08 2.51 -12.11
C PHE A 140 -22.01 3.41 -11.46
N TYR A 141 -20.86 2.86 -11.08
CA TYR A 141 -19.80 3.65 -10.43
C TYR A 141 -19.11 4.62 -11.40
N TYR A 142 -18.91 4.20 -12.66
CA TYR A 142 -18.25 5.06 -13.64
C TYR A 142 -19.09 6.29 -13.98
N GLN A 143 -20.42 6.18 -14.04
CA GLN A 143 -21.31 7.33 -14.23
C GLN A 143 -21.27 8.33 -13.07
N ILE A 144 -21.07 7.85 -11.84
CA ILE A 144 -20.89 8.72 -10.68
C ILE A 144 -19.59 9.51 -10.81
N LEU A 145 -18.50 8.86 -11.25
CA LEU A 145 -17.22 9.54 -11.53
C LEU A 145 -17.38 10.58 -12.66
N GLU A 146 -18.06 10.22 -13.76
CA GLU A 146 -18.38 11.15 -14.86
C GLU A 146 -19.13 12.37 -14.32
N TYR A 147 -20.16 12.17 -13.49
CA TYR A 147 -20.94 13.26 -12.90
C TYR A 147 -20.09 14.17 -12.02
N ILE A 148 -19.29 13.61 -11.11
CA ILE A 148 -18.45 14.39 -10.20
C ILE A 148 -17.53 15.33 -11.00
N ILE A 149 -16.86 14.83 -12.04
CA ILE A 149 -15.91 15.62 -12.84
C ILE A 149 -16.62 16.66 -13.74
N CYS A 150 -17.85 16.39 -14.16
CA CYS A 150 -18.64 17.33 -14.97
C CYS A 150 -19.26 18.45 -14.12
N TYR A 151 -19.69 18.15 -12.89
CA TYR A 151 -20.38 19.08 -12.01
C TYR A 151 -19.42 19.92 -11.14
N PHE A 152 -18.33 19.30 -10.67
CA PHE A 152 -17.35 19.96 -9.81
C PHE A 152 -16.05 20.27 -10.54
N ASP A 153 -15.39 21.35 -10.14
CA ASP A 153 -13.98 21.52 -10.42
C ASP A 153 -13.16 20.86 -9.30
N THR A 154 -12.51 19.75 -9.67
CA THR A 154 -11.71 18.91 -8.77
C THR A 154 -10.23 19.23 -8.80
N SER A 155 -9.82 20.31 -9.48
CA SER A 155 -8.43 20.70 -9.73
C SER A 155 -7.58 20.85 -8.46
N LEU A 156 -8.18 21.15 -7.32
CA LEU A 156 -7.49 21.30 -6.02
C LEU A 156 -7.44 20.01 -5.19
N VAL A 157 -8.21 18.98 -5.53
CA VAL A 157 -8.41 17.81 -4.64
C VAL A 157 -8.22 16.45 -5.31
N ILE A 158 -8.27 16.39 -6.64
CA ILE A 158 -8.01 15.16 -7.40
C ILE A 158 -6.96 15.44 -8.45
N SER A 159 -5.88 14.66 -8.42
CA SER A 159 -4.78 14.76 -9.38
C SER A 159 -5.24 14.48 -10.80
N THR A 160 -4.71 15.26 -11.75
CA THR A 160 -4.91 15.10 -13.20
C THR A 160 -4.43 13.75 -13.71
N GLN A 161 -3.46 13.11 -13.04
CA GLN A 161 -3.02 11.75 -13.36
C GLN A 161 -4.17 10.73 -13.19
N VAL A 162 -5.02 10.93 -12.17
CA VAL A 162 -6.17 10.05 -11.91
C VAL A 162 -7.26 10.30 -12.94
N THR A 163 -7.61 11.57 -13.22
CA THR A 163 -8.69 11.90 -14.16
C THR A 163 -8.34 11.54 -15.61
N SER A 164 -7.10 11.78 -16.03
CA SER A 164 -6.57 11.34 -17.34
C SER A 164 -6.48 9.82 -17.42
N GLY A 165 -6.01 9.18 -16.35
CA GLY A 165 -5.98 7.72 -16.22
C GLY A 165 -7.36 7.05 -16.25
N LEU A 166 -8.45 7.79 -16.09
CA LEU A 166 -9.81 7.27 -16.23
C LEU A 166 -10.46 7.66 -17.56
N ASN A 167 -9.77 8.39 -18.44
CA ASN A 167 -10.29 8.97 -19.68
C ASN A 167 -11.50 9.90 -19.47
N LEU A 168 -11.61 10.54 -18.30
CA LEU A 168 -12.74 11.41 -17.96
C LEU A 168 -12.67 12.79 -18.67
N GLY A 169 -11.48 13.20 -19.13
CA GLY A 169 -11.29 14.49 -19.80
C GLY A 169 -12.13 14.68 -21.07
N ASN A 170 -12.40 13.60 -21.80
CA ASN A 170 -13.23 13.64 -23.01
C ASN A 170 -14.71 13.96 -22.70
N HIS A 171 -15.17 13.69 -21.47
CA HIS A 171 -16.54 13.99 -21.05
C HIS A 171 -16.73 15.46 -20.71
N ILE A 172 -15.71 16.10 -20.14
CA ILE A 172 -15.69 17.55 -19.86
C ILE A 172 -15.79 18.33 -21.18
N GLN A 173 -15.03 17.91 -22.20
CA GLN A 173 -15.04 18.56 -23.52
C GLN A 173 -16.37 18.41 -24.24
N LYS A 174 -17.05 17.26 -24.10
CA LYS A 174 -18.37 17.00 -24.68
C LYS A 174 -19.49 17.83 -24.04
N LEU A 175 -19.31 18.30 -22.80
CA LEU A 175 -20.27 19.10 -22.03
C LEU A 175 -19.78 20.53 -21.81
N SER A 176 -19.19 21.12 -22.85
CA SER A 176 -18.53 22.44 -22.84
C SER A 176 -19.35 23.59 -22.24
N HIS A 177 -20.70 23.51 -22.28
CA HIS A 177 -21.59 24.50 -21.69
C HIS A 177 -21.72 24.39 -20.15
N LEU A 178 -21.56 23.20 -19.56
CA LEU A 178 -21.55 22.98 -18.11
C LEU A 178 -20.16 23.25 -17.50
N ALA A 179 -19.10 23.10 -18.30
CA ALA A 179 -17.72 23.26 -17.85
C ALA A 179 -17.39 24.67 -17.30
N LYS A 180 -18.12 25.71 -17.74
CA LYS A 180 -17.90 27.11 -17.32
C LYS A 180 -18.48 27.45 -15.93
N ASN A 181 -19.42 26.68 -15.39
CA ASN A 181 -20.12 26.95 -14.12
C ASN A 181 -19.91 25.85 -13.07
N ARG A 182 -18.78 25.16 -13.09
CA ARG A 182 -18.49 24.08 -12.14
C ARG A 182 -18.20 24.64 -10.74
N TYR A 183 -18.74 24.00 -9.71
CA TYR A 183 -18.45 24.37 -8.33
C TYR A 183 -17.01 23.96 -7.97
N LEU A 184 -16.17 24.92 -7.61
CA LEU A 184 -14.80 24.66 -7.18
C LEU A 184 -14.78 24.03 -5.78
N LEU A 185 -14.24 22.82 -5.69
CA LEU A 185 -14.09 22.12 -4.41
C LEU A 185 -12.91 22.69 -3.63
N GLN A 186 -13.20 23.36 -2.52
CA GLN A 186 -12.20 23.87 -1.59
C GLN A 186 -11.69 22.77 -0.66
N THR A 187 -10.39 22.76 -0.34
CA THR A 187 -9.77 21.76 0.54
C THR A 187 -10.26 21.83 1.99
N THR A 188 -10.77 22.99 2.41
CA THR A 188 -11.30 23.24 3.77
C THR A 188 -12.75 22.82 3.93
N ASP A 189 -13.48 22.57 2.84
CA ASP A 189 -14.92 22.29 2.88
C ASP A 189 -15.20 20.83 3.26
N LYS A 190 -16.08 20.64 4.26
CA LYS A 190 -16.58 19.30 4.65
C LYS A 190 -17.26 18.59 3.47
N GLY A 191 -17.98 19.33 2.62
CA GLY A 191 -18.62 18.79 1.41
C GLY A 191 -17.61 18.19 0.43
N THR A 192 -16.45 18.82 0.26
CA THR A 192 -15.36 18.33 -0.58
C THR A 192 -14.86 16.97 -0.14
N VAL A 193 -14.72 16.75 1.18
CA VAL A 193 -14.31 15.44 1.71
C VAL A 193 -15.29 14.34 1.27
N HIS A 194 -16.60 14.60 1.32
CA HIS A 194 -17.61 13.63 0.89
C HIS A 194 -17.55 13.34 -0.61
N VAL A 195 -17.32 14.36 -1.44
CA VAL A 195 -17.15 14.18 -2.90
C VAL A 195 -15.90 13.34 -3.20
N VAL A 196 -14.78 13.64 -2.53
CA VAL A 196 -13.51 12.91 -2.68
C VAL A 196 -13.66 11.45 -2.20
N LEU A 197 -14.35 11.23 -1.09
CA LEU A 197 -14.63 9.87 -0.59
C LEU A 197 -15.55 9.10 -1.55
N SER A 198 -16.58 9.75 -2.11
CA SER A 198 -17.43 9.13 -3.14
C SER A 198 -16.61 8.73 -4.37
N PHE A 199 -15.69 9.59 -4.80
CA PHE A 199 -14.76 9.29 -5.89
C PHE A 199 -13.87 8.08 -5.56
N TYR A 200 -13.28 8.06 -4.36
CA TYR A 200 -12.49 6.94 -3.85
C TYR A 200 -13.27 5.62 -3.85
N TYR A 201 -14.49 5.60 -3.30
CA TYR A 201 -15.30 4.38 -3.23
C TYR A 201 -15.68 3.87 -4.63
N CYS A 202 -15.96 4.77 -5.57
CA CYS A 202 -16.18 4.37 -6.97
C CYS A 202 -14.95 3.66 -7.54
N LEU A 203 -13.74 4.18 -7.35
CA LEU A 203 -12.51 3.51 -7.78
C LEU A 203 -12.32 2.16 -7.10
N LEU A 204 -12.52 2.12 -5.77
CA LEU A 204 -12.41 0.89 -4.99
C LEU A 204 -13.32 -0.21 -5.55
N TYR A 205 -14.60 0.11 -5.79
CA TYR A 205 -15.58 -0.86 -6.27
C TYR A 205 -15.40 -1.21 -7.75
N LEU A 206 -14.96 -0.28 -8.60
CA LEU A 206 -14.52 -0.59 -9.96
C LEU A 206 -13.39 -1.63 -9.97
N GLY A 207 -12.43 -1.49 -9.06
CA GLY A 207 -11.38 -2.49 -8.86
C GLY A 207 -11.94 -3.84 -8.40
N LYS A 208 -12.83 -3.86 -7.39
CA LYS A 208 -13.47 -5.11 -6.90
C LYS A 208 -14.28 -5.82 -7.99
N ILE A 209 -15.04 -5.08 -8.80
CA ILE A 209 -15.78 -5.62 -9.96
C ILE A 209 -14.83 -6.35 -10.91
N ARG A 210 -13.71 -5.71 -11.29
CA ARG A 210 -12.73 -6.32 -12.19
C ARG A 210 -12.05 -7.52 -11.58
N TYR A 211 -11.68 -7.45 -10.31
CA TYR A 211 -11.09 -8.55 -9.57
C TYR A 211 -12.01 -9.78 -9.53
N HIS A 212 -13.26 -9.59 -9.10
CA HIS A 212 -14.24 -10.68 -9.03
C HIS A 212 -14.57 -11.23 -10.41
N GLN A 213 -14.72 -10.36 -11.42
CA GLN A 213 -14.90 -10.79 -12.81
C GLN A 213 -13.76 -11.72 -13.24
N THR A 214 -12.51 -11.29 -13.04
CA THR A 214 -11.32 -12.09 -13.38
C THR A 214 -11.30 -13.45 -12.67
N ILE A 215 -11.56 -13.49 -11.36
CA ILE A 215 -11.58 -14.75 -10.59
C ILE A 215 -12.70 -15.67 -11.05
N LEU A 216 -13.89 -15.15 -11.30
CA LEU A 216 -15.04 -15.96 -11.69
C LEU A 216 -14.93 -16.45 -13.14
N GLU A 217 -14.26 -15.71 -14.02
CA GLU A 217 -13.96 -16.13 -15.39
C GLU A 217 -12.79 -17.12 -15.50
N ASP A 218 -11.96 -17.30 -14.46
CA ASP A 218 -10.86 -18.30 -14.43
C ASP A 218 -11.39 -19.70 -14.79
N PRO A 219 -10.83 -20.39 -15.82
CA PRO A 219 -11.28 -21.71 -16.24
C PRO A 219 -11.37 -22.75 -15.11
N LEU A 220 -12.35 -23.65 -15.21
CA LEU A 220 -12.61 -24.68 -14.18
C LEU A 220 -11.54 -25.78 -14.11
N HIS A 221 -10.78 -26.03 -15.18
CA HIS A 221 -9.85 -27.16 -15.27
C HIS A 221 -8.37 -26.77 -15.08
N ILE A 222 -7.71 -27.47 -14.15
CA ILE A 222 -6.30 -27.29 -13.76
C ILE A 222 -5.32 -27.76 -14.86
N LYS A 223 -5.71 -28.65 -15.78
CA LYS A 223 -4.78 -29.23 -16.78
C LYS A 223 -4.22 -28.23 -17.80
N TYR A 224 -4.94 -27.14 -18.10
CA TYR A 224 -4.42 -26.04 -18.95
C TYR A 224 -3.55 -25.03 -18.17
N LYS A 225 -3.42 -25.18 -16.84
CA LYS A 225 -2.70 -24.22 -15.99
C LYS A 225 -1.18 -24.31 -16.06
N ARG A 226 -0.59 -25.39 -16.58
CA ARG A 226 0.83 -25.68 -16.27
C ARG A 226 1.86 -24.72 -16.88
N ASN A 227 1.63 -24.15 -18.06
CA ASN A 227 2.67 -23.33 -18.72
C ASN A 227 2.23 -21.86 -18.88
N LYS A 228 1.16 -21.57 -19.65
CA LYS A 228 0.77 -20.18 -19.97
C LYS A 228 0.13 -19.41 -18.79
N HIS A 229 -0.59 -20.10 -17.90
CA HIS A 229 -1.22 -19.46 -16.74
C HIS A 229 -0.24 -19.23 -15.59
N VAL A 230 0.79 -20.07 -15.46
CA VAL A 230 1.91 -19.82 -14.53
C VAL A 230 2.69 -18.58 -14.98
N GLU A 231 2.93 -18.43 -16.28
CA GLU A 231 3.62 -17.26 -16.86
C GLU A 231 2.79 -15.97 -16.73
N LEU A 232 1.46 -16.03 -16.95
CA LEU A 232 0.54 -14.90 -16.76
C LEU A 232 0.27 -14.54 -15.28
N LEU A 233 0.35 -15.53 -14.36
CA LEU A 233 0.31 -15.27 -12.92
C LEU A 233 1.63 -14.66 -12.43
N LYS A 234 2.77 -15.13 -12.96
CA LYS A 234 4.10 -14.57 -12.70
C LYS A 234 4.22 -13.11 -13.14
N THR A 235 3.62 -12.74 -14.27
CA THR A 235 3.63 -11.35 -14.79
C THR A 235 2.67 -10.41 -14.05
N ASN A 236 1.84 -10.89 -13.12
CA ASN A 236 0.78 -10.12 -12.47
C ASN A 236 -0.21 -9.44 -13.47
N ASP A 237 -0.27 -9.90 -14.72
CA ASP A 237 -0.96 -9.19 -15.79
C ASP A 237 -2.48 -9.36 -15.78
N ILE A 238 -2.93 -10.51 -15.29
CA ILE A 238 -4.34 -10.92 -15.22
C ILE A 238 -5.19 -9.92 -14.40
N PHE A 239 -4.60 -9.29 -13.38
CA PHE A 239 -5.28 -8.34 -12.50
C PHE A 239 -4.92 -6.87 -12.76
N GLN A 240 -4.23 -6.53 -13.87
CA GLN A 240 -3.81 -5.16 -14.18
C GLN A 240 -4.93 -4.13 -14.07
N LYS A 241 -6.12 -4.42 -14.60
CA LYS A 241 -7.26 -3.49 -14.55
C LYS A 241 -7.72 -3.23 -13.11
N ALA A 242 -7.78 -4.25 -12.26
CA ALA A 242 -8.16 -4.09 -10.86
C ALA A 242 -7.09 -3.28 -10.10
N LYS A 243 -5.81 -3.64 -10.26
CA LYS A 243 -4.66 -2.92 -9.68
C LYS A 243 -4.67 -1.45 -10.07
N ARG A 244 -4.91 -1.11 -11.35
CA ARG A 244 -4.97 0.28 -11.82
C ARG A 244 -5.97 1.11 -11.03
N TYR A 245 -7.19 0.61 -10.83
CA TYR A 245 -8.21 1.34 -10.05
C TYR A 245 -7.82 1.50 -8.58
N TRP A 246 -7.26 0.47 -7.94
CA TRP A 246 -6.85 0.57 -6.53
C TRP A 246 -5.61 1.42 -6.32
N ILE A 247 -4.64 1.41 -7.24
CA ILE A 247 -3.51 2.35 -7.20
C ILE A 247 -4.03 3.79 -7.33
N MET A 248 -4.95 4.07 -8.25
CA MET A 248 -5.60 5.38 -8.33
C MET A 248 -6.34 5.72 -7.03
N ALA A 249 -7.02 4.76 -6.41
CA ALA A 249 -7.68 4.98 -5.13
C ALA A 249 -6.69 5.36 -4.01
N THR A 250 -5.50 4.73 -3.95
CA THR A 250 -4.44 5.10 -3.00
C THR A 250 -3.84 6.49 -3.29
N ILE A 251 -3.87 6.95 -4.55
CA ILE A 251 -3.46 8.31 -4.92
C ILE A 251 -4.51 9.35 -4.50
N VAL A 252 -5.80 9.02 -4.56
CA VAL A 252 -6.87 9.94 -4.15
C VAL A 252 -6.97 10.01 -2.62
N VAL A 253 -7.06 8.87 -1.94
CA VAL A 253 -7.16 8.80 -0.47
C VAL A 253 -6.19 7.76 0.09
N PRO A 254 -4.90 8.11 0.28
CA PRO A 254 -3.87 7.20 0.80
C PRO A 254 -4.11 6.76 2.24
N SER A 255 -4.91 7.50 3.02
CA SER A 255 -5.20 7.13 4.41
C SER A 255 -6.10 5.91 4.57
N MET A 256 -6.77 5.45 3.50
CA MET A 256 -7.74 4.37 3.58
C MET A 256 -7.09 2.99 3.42
N ASP A 257 -7.35 2.12 4.39
CA ASP A 257 -6.84 0.76 4.51
C ASP A 257 -7.28 -0.17 3.36
N GLU A 258 -8.55 -0.07 2.96
CA GLU A 258 -9.22 -1.07 2.13
C GLU A 258 -8.59 -1.21 0.73
N SER A 259 -8.04 -0.14 0.13
CA SER A 259 -7.35 -0.25 -1.16
C SER A 259 -6.08 -1.10 -1.07
N TYR A 260 -5.31 -0.94 0.01
CA TYR A 260 -4.13 -1.78 0.27
C TYR A 260 -4.52 -3.22 0.58
N LYS A 261 -5.61 -3.43 1.33
CA LYS A 261 -6.16 -4.78 1.58
C LYS A 261 -6.48 -5.52 0.28
N GLN A 262 -7.09 -4.82 -0.68
CA GLN A 262 -7.43 -5.41 -1.98
C GLN A 262 -6.20 -5.67 -2.85
N LEU A 263 -5.20 -4.77 -2.84
CA LEU A 263 -3.92 -5.01 -3.52
C LEU A 263 -3.20 -6.25 -2.97
N SER A 264 -3.15 -6.40 -1.63
CA SER A 264 -2.58 -7.58 -0.97
C SER A 264 -3.24 -8.88 -1.46
N LYS A 265 -4.58 -8.92 -1.56
CA LYS A 265 -5.32 -10.08 -2.10
C LYS A 265 -4.95 -10.45 -3.54
N VAL A 266 -4.71 -9.46 -4.40
CA VAL A 266 -4.24 -9.73 -5.77
C VAL A 266 -2.86 -10.37 -5.76
N PHE A 267 -1.93 -9.84 -4.97
CA PHE A 267 -0.58 -10.40 -4.89
C PHE A 267 -0.56 -11.80 -4.27
N LEU A 268 -1.45 -12.08 -3.30
CA LEU A 268 -1.70 -13.45 -2.81
C LEU A 268 -2.15 -14.37 -3.94
N HIS A 269 -3.14 -13.95 -4.74
CA HIS A 269 -3.61 -14.74 -5.89
C HIS A 269 -2.54 -14.96 -6.97
N CYS A 270 -1.58 -14.06 -7.08
CA CYS A 270 -0.44 -14.16 -7.99
C CYS A 270 0.78 -14.87 -7.38
N ASN A 271 0.68 -15.39 -6.16
CA ASN A 271 1.79 -15.99 -5.40
C ASN A 271 2.99 -15.05 -5.20
N ASN A 272 2.78 -13.74 -5.19
CA ASN A 272 3.82 -12.76 -4.87
C ASN A 272 3.70 -12.36 -3.39
N TYR A 273 4.28 -13.18 -2.52
CA TYR A 273 4.07 -13.08 -1.07
C TYR A 273 4.77 -11.89 -0.43
N SER A 274 5.96 -11.51 -0.90
CA SER A 274 6.67 -10.32 -0.42
C SER A 274 5.84 -9.06 -0.64
N LYS A 275 5.25 -8.91 -1.83
CA LYS A 275 4.38 -7.78 -2.16
C LYS A 275 3.02 -7.87 -1.46
N ALA A 276 2.50 -9.09 -1.30
CA ALA A 276 1.27 -9.32 -0.55
C ALA A 276 1.39 -8.87 0.90
N ILE A 277 2.45 -9.29 1.61
CA ILE A 277 2.68 -8.90 3.00
C ILE A 277 3.00 -7.42 3.12
N PHE A 278 3.75 -6.84 2.18
CA PHE A 278 4.00 -5.40 2.10
C PHE A 278 2.67 -4.63 2.11
N TYR A 279 1.75 -4.95 1.19
CA TYR A 279 0.46 -4.27 1.13
C TYR A 279 -0.44 -4.55 2.34
N HIS A 280 -0.24 -5.69 2.99
CA HIS A 280 -0.98 -6.03 4.19
C HIS A 280 -0.51 -5.21 5.40
N VAL A 281 0.80 -5.02 5.55
CA VAL A 281 1.40 -4.08 6.50
C VAL A 281 0.97 -2.64 6.19
N ARG A 282 0.94 -2.25 4.91
CA ARG A 282 0.41 -0.93 4.49
C ARG A 282 -1.05 -0.73 4.86
N CYS A 283 -1.88 -1.76 4.74
CA CYS A 283 -3.26 -1.74 5.19
C CYS A 283 -3.36 -1.55 6.71
N TYR A 284 -2.53 -2.27 7.50
CA TYR A 284 -2.54 -2.16 8.95
C TYR A 284 -2.22 -0.75 9.43
N PHE A 285 -1.16 -0.17 8.87
CA PHE A 285 -0.62 1.16 9.22
C PHE A 285 -1.13 2.30 8.33
N ALA A 286 -2.28 2.11 7.68
CA ALA A 286 -3.00 3.21 7.08
C ALA A 286 -3.62 4.08 8.19
N ARG A 287 -3.58 5.41 8.04
CA ARG A 287 -4.10 6.35 9.05
C ARG A 287 -5.56 6.08 9.44
N SER A 288 -6.41 5.69 8.49
CA SER A 288 -7.83 5.39 8.68
C SER A 288 -8.08 3.90 8.55
N ASN A 289 -7.45 3.09 9.40
CA ASN A 289 -7.74 1.66 9.49
C ASN A 289 -9.01 1.44 10.33
N SER A 290 -10.08 1.03 9.66
CA SER A 290 -11.40 0.80 10.27
C SER A 290 -11.44 -0.44 11.17
N SER A 291 -10.49 -1.36 10.99
CA SER A 291 -10.53 -2.69 11.60
C SER A 291 -9.13 -3.22 11.92
N LYS A 292 -8.35 -2.45 12.69
CA LYS A 292 -6.97 -2.81 13.09
C LYS A 292 -6.83 -4.24 13.63
N ALA A 293 -7.77 -4.70 14.45
CA ALA A 293 -7.74 -6.06 15.01
C ALA A 293 -7.84 -7.15 13.94
N ASN A 294 -8.71 -6.99 12.93
CA ASN A 294 -8.80 -7.96 11.83
C ASN A 294 -7.57 -7.87 10.93
N SER A 295 -7.05 -6.68 10.64
CA SER A 295 -5.80 -6.54 9.88
C SER A 295 -4.62 -7.19 10.60
N TYR A 296 -4.54 -7.10 11.93
CA TYR A 296 -3.54 -7.81 12.72
C TYR A 296 -3.67 -9.32 12.58
N ASN A 297 -4.89 -9.84 12.76
CA ASN A 297 -5.16 -11.27 12.62
C ASN A 297 -4.85 -11.76 11.21
N ASP A 298 -5.18 -10.98 10.18
CA ASP A 298 -4.86 -11.30 8.79
C ASP A 298 -3.32 -11.38 8.58
N ILE A 299 -2.49 -10.50 9.21
CA ILE A 299 -1.01 -10.60 9.20
C ILE A 299 -0.56 -11.88 9.89
N ILE A 300 -1.10 -12.19 11.07
CA ILE A 300 -0.73 -13.39 11.82
C ILE A 300 -1.13 -14.66 11.05
N ASP A 301 -2.32 -14.67 10.46
CA ASP A 301 -2.86 -15.80 9.69
C ASP A 301 -2.08 -16.03 8.40
N PHE A 302 -1.60 -14.97 7.74
CA PHE A 302 -0.65 -15.06 6.63
C PHE A 302 0.61 -15.85 7.04
N PHE A 303 1.11 -15.62 8.24
CA PHE A 303 2.31 -16.27 8.79
C PHE A 303 2.04 -17.60 9.52
N LYS A 304 0.78 -18.07 9.59
CA LYS A 304 0.46 -19.40 10.12
C LYS A 304 0.79 -20.51 9.10
N GLU A 305 1.21 -21.64 9.66
CA GLU A 305 1.78 -22.84 9.03
C GLU A 305 1.06 -23.36 7.76
N ARG A 306 -0.25 -23.11 7.62
CA ARG A 306 -1.09 -23.68 6.54
C ARG A 306 -1.04 -22.90 5.21
N TYR A 307 -0.81 -21.59 5.24
CA TYR A 307 -0.66 -20.79 4.01
C TYR A 307 0.75 -20.95 3.45
N TRP A 308 1.76 -20.71 4.29
CA TRP A 308 3.17 -20.84 3.94
C TRP A 308 3.57 -22.24 3.39
N ARG A 309 3.25 -23.33 4.09
CA ARG A 309 3.71 -24.69 3.68
C ARG A 309 3.01 -25.25 2.44
N ARG A 310 1.77 -24.87 2.15
CA ARG A 310 1.03 -25.37 0.98
C ARG A 310 1.56 -24.75 -0.32
N GLU A 311 2.25 -23.62 -0.21
CA GLU A 311 2.65 -22.73 -1.31
C GLU A 311 4.16 -22.78 -1.58
N ASN A 312 5.00 -23.16 -0.61
CA ASN A 312 6.44 -23.48 -0.82
C ASN A 312 6.70 -24.58 -1.87
N ARG A 313 5.71 -25.45 -2.16
CA ARG A 313 5.80 -26.44 -3.26
C ARG A 313 5.73 -25.85 -4.67
N GLN A 314 5.32 -24.58 -4.84
CA GLN A 314 5.28 -23.92 -6.16
C GLN A 314 6.56 -23.11 -6.48
N PHE A 315 7.42 -22.91 -5.47
CA PHE A 315 8.65 -22.13 -5.59
C PHE A 315 9.89 -22.93 -5.97
N GLU A 316 9.80 -24.26 -6.08
CA GLU A 316 10.85 -25.16 -6.59
C GLU A 316 11.27 -24.85 -8.06
N LYS A 317 10.88 -23.70 -8.63
CA LYS A 317 11.07 -23.29 -10.03
C LYS A 317 11.55 -21.83 -10.21
N MET A 318 11.98 -21.14 -9.16
CA MET A 318 12.67 -19.84 -9.27
C MET A 318 14.18 -20.05 -9.15
N ASP A 319 14.99 -19.10 -9.61
CA ASP A 319 16.45 -19.15 -9.40
C ASP A 319 16.74 -19.34 -7.90
N ASN A 320 17.63 -20.30 -7.60
CA ASN A 320 17.87 -20.78 -6.23
C ASN A 320 18.20 -19.66 -5.23
N ILE A 321 18.79 -18.55 -5.68
CA ILE A 321 19.26 -17.46 -4.81
C ILE A 321 18.10 -16.56 -4.33
N GLU A 322 17.25 -16.06 -5.24
CA GLU A 322 16.14 -15.15 -4.89
C GLU A 322 15.11 -15.87 -4.01
N TYR A 323 14.76 -17.11 -4.37
CA TYR A 323 13.82 -17.91 -3.59
C TYR A 323 14.30 -18.11 -2.16
N ASP A 324 15.56 -18.53 -1.99
CA ASP A 324 16.08 -18.87 -0.69
C ASP A 324 16.22 -17.61 0.20
N LEU A 325 16.55 -16.46 -0.39
CA LEU A 325 16.54 -15.17 0.29
C LEU A 325 15.14 -14.76 0.75
N VAL A 326 14.14 -14.81 -0.14
CA VAL A 326 12.74 -14.49 0.19
C VAL A 326 12.24 -15.43 1.28
N SER A 327 12.42 -16.73 1.09
CA SER A 327 11.94 -17.78 1.99
C SER A 327 12.55 -17.63 3.38
N SER A 328 13.88 -17.56 3.46
CA SER A 328 14.60 -17.41 4.72
C SER A 328 14.22 -16.11 5.45
N THR A 329 14.06 -15.00 4.72
CA THR A 329 13.74 -13.71 5.35
C THR A 329 12.32 -13.71 5.89
N MET A 330 11.38 -14.25 5.13
CA MET A 330 9.98 -14.40 5.56
C MET A 330 9.85 -15.35 6.75
N GLU A 331 10.65 -16.41 6.81
CA GLU A 331 10.69 -17.35 7.93
C GLU A 331 11.24 -16.70 9.22
N ILE A 332 12.26 -15.84 9.11
CA ILE A 332 12.76 -15.06 10.25
C ILE A 332 11.70 -14.05 10.73
N ILE A 333 11.04 -13.34 9.80
CA ILE A 333 9.93 -12.42 10.13
C ILE A 333 8.81 -13.19 10.84
N ARG A 334 8.44 -14.35 10.31
CA ARG A 334 7.44 -15.25 10.90
C ARG A 334 7.81 -15.61 12.33
N TYR A 335 9.05 -16.04 12.56
CA TYR A 335 9.54 -16.43 13.87
C TYR A 335 9.40 -15.31 14.90
N TYR A 336 9.91 -14.12 14.60
CA TYR A 336 9.84 -12.98 15.53
C TYR A 336 8.41 -12.50 15.77
N LEU A 337 7.56 -12.52 14.75
CA LEU A 337 6.16 -12.15 14.88
C LEU A 337 5.40 -13.15 15.77
N LEU A 338 5.65 -14.45 15.61
CA LEU A 338 4.99 -15.49 16.42
C LEU A 338 5.49 -15.50 17.87
N LEU A 339 6.78 -15.28 18.12
CA LEU A 339 7.32 -15.12 19.48
C LEU A 339 6.74 -13.89 20.22
N ASN A 340 6.28 -12.88 19.47
CA ASN A 340 5.62 -11.72 20.05
C ASN A 340 4.13 -11.97 20.36
N ASN A 341 3.57 -13.10 19.93
CA ASN A 341 2.15 -13.41 20.13
C ASN A 341 1.95 -14.24 21.40
N SER A 342 1.25 -13.67 22.39
CA SER A 342 1.06 -14.28 23.73
C SER A 342 0.46 -15.69 23.71
N LYS A 343 -0.34 -16.03 22.70
CA LYS A 343 -0.90 -17.38 22.52
C LYS A 343 0.13 -18.44 22.13
N PHE A 344 1.24 -18.03 21.51
CA PHE A 344 2.36 -18.89 21.13
C PHE A 344 3.40 -18.99 22.26
N ASN A 345 3.44 -18.00 23.16
CA ASN A 345 4.42 -17.92 24.25
C ASN A 345 4.11 -18.85 25.43
N GLN A 346 2.87 -19.34 25.55
CA GLN A 346 2.51 -20.29 26.61
C GLN A 346 3.13 -21.68 26.41
N THR A 347 3.69 -21.98 25.24
CA THR A 347 4.27 -23.29 24.92
C THR A 347 5.80 -23.31 24.85
N ASN A 348 6.47 -22.16 24.68
CA ASN A 348 7.93 -22.09 24.47
C ASN A 348 8.58 -21.08 25.42
N ASN A 349 9.15 -21.56 26.53
CA ASN A 349 9.72 -20.73 27.59
C ASN A 349 11.20 -20.33 27.39
N SER A 350 11.88 -20.77 26.33
CA SER A 350 13.27 -20.40 26.05
C SER A 350 13.36 -19.31 24.98
N ILE A 351 14.00 -18.19 25.30
CA ILE A 351 14.25 -17.03 24.41
C ILE A 351 15.42 -17.32 23.46
N ASP A 352 16.07 -18.46 23.59
CA ASP A 352 17.17 -18.81 22.70
C ASP A 352 16.62 -18.93 21.29
N GLU A 353 17.20 -18.14 20.38
CA GLU A 353 16.91 -18.26 18.97
C GLU A 353 17.07 -19.74 18.62
N ASN A 354 15.99 -20.38 18.13
CA ASN A 354 16.07 -21.78 17.72
C ASN A 354 17.29 -21.93 16.80
N GLY A 355 18.05 -23.02 16.93
CA GLY A 355 19.26 -23.23 16.10
C GLY A 355 19.00 -23.01 14.61
N GLU A 356 17.82 -23.41 14.14
CA GLU A 356 17.33 -23.18 12.77
C GLU A 356 17.24 -21.68 12.39
N ILE A 357 16.80 -20.80 13.30
CA ILE A 357 16.68 -19.36 13.02
C ILE A 357 18.05 -18.68 13.00
N LEU A 358 18.95 -19.08 13.89
CA LEU A 358 20.34 -18.63 13.87
C LEU A 358 21.03 -19.04 12.56
N GLU A 359 20.79 -20.27 12.11
CA GLU A 359 21.28 -20.79 10.84
C GLU A 359 20.71 -19.98 9.65
N LEU A 360 19.39 -19.77 9.59
CA LEU A 360 18.76 -18.98 8.53
C LEU A 360 19.29 -17.55 8.47
N LYS A 361 19.46 -16.90 9.64
CA LYS A 361 20.07 -15.56 9.70
C LYS A 361 21.49 -15.58 9.17
N SER A 362 22.31 -16.52 9.63
CA SER A 362 23.71 -16.65 9.21
C SER A 362 23.79 -16.86 7.70
N ASN A 363 22.93 -17.72 7.15
CA ASN A 363 22.82 -17.98 5.71
C ASN A 363 22.44 -16.73 4.92
N ILE A 364 21.49 -15.92 5.41
CA ILE A 364 21.14 -14.64 4.77
C ILE A 364 22.31 -13.66 4.81
N LEU A 365 22.94 -13.48 5.98
CA LEU A 365 24.05 -12.55 6.13
C LEU A 365 25.26 -12.94 5.27
N LEU A 366 25.51 -14.24 5.09
CA LEU A 366 26.51 -14.74 4.15
C LEU A 366 26.14 -14.41 2.70
N LYS A 367 24.88 -14.63 2.30
CA LYS A 367 24.42 -14.29 0.94
C LYS A 367 24.47 -12.79 0.65
N LEU A 368 24.23 -11.94 1.65
CA LEU A 368 24.32 -10.49 1.52
C LEU A 368 25.74 -9.99 1.23
N GLN A 369 26.76 -10.86 1.32
CA GLN A 369 28.11 -10.54 0.86
C GLN A 369 28.23 -10.57 -0.66
N ASP A 370 27.35 -11.31 -1.36
CA ASP A 370 27.29 -11.36 -2.83
C ASP A 370 26.56 -10.12 -3.39
N PRO A 371 27.24 -9.27 -4.18
CA PRO A 371 26.61 -8.12 -4.82
C PRO A 371 25.42 -8.44 -5.73
N GLN A 372 25.32 -9.67 -6.28
CA GLN A 372 24.22 -10.07 -7.17
C GLN A 372 22.87 -10.09 -6.46
N VAL A 373 22.87 -10.31 -5.15
CA VAL A 373 21.65 -10.30 -4.32
C VAL A 373 20.96 -8.93 -4.32
N PHE A 374 21.70 -7.85 -4.59
CA PHE A 374 21.15 -6.50 -4.68
C PHE A 374 20.58 -6.15 -6.07
N MET A 375 20.62 -7.07 -7.05
CA MET A 375 19.92 -6.85 -8.32
C MET A 375 18.38 -6.83 -8.14
N TYR A 376 17.87 -7.52 -7.11
CA TYR A 376 16.44 -7.63 -6.77
C TYR A 376 15.92 -6.43 -5.96
N HIS A 377 16.10 -5.22 -6.48
CA HIS A 377 15.80 -3.98 -5.76
C HIS A 377 14.34 -3.83 -5.33
N GLU A 378 13.36 -4.27 -6.13
CA GLU A 378 11.94 -4.24 -5.74
C GLU A 378 11.68 -5.11 -4.50
N PHE A 379 12.28 -6.29 -4.44
CA PHE A 379 12.17 -7.18 -3.28
C PHE A 379 12.71 -6.51 -2.02
N TRP A 380 13.87 -5.85 -2.10
CA TRP A 380 14.48 -5.18 -0.96
C TRP A 380 13.65 -4.01 -0.44
N ILE A 381 13.01 -3.24 -1.33
CA ILE A 381 12.08 -2.18 -0.93
C ILE A 381 10.89 -2.80 -0.17
N ASP A 382 10.23 -3.80 -0.77
CA ASP A 382 9.04 -4.43 -0.20
C ASP A 382 9.36 -5.07 1.16
N ILE A 383 10.49 -5.77 1.28
CA ILE A 383 10.86 -6.50 2.51
C ILE A 383 11.31 -5.56 3.64
N ILE A 384 12.12 -4.53 3.36
CA ILE A 384 12.57 -3.60 4.40
C ILE A 384 11.39 -2.79 4.96
N ILE A 385 10.50 -2.32 4.09
CA ILE A 385 9.30 -1.60 4.54
C ILE A 385 8.39 -2.55 5.36
N THR A 386 8.28 -3.80 4.95
CA THR A 386 7.57 -4.84 5.72
C THR A 386 8.21 -5.03 7.09
N MET A 387 9.53 -5.21 7.17
CA MET A 387 10.24 -5.41 8.44
C MET A 387 10.12 -4.19 9.36
N ILE A 388 10.19 -2.97 8.83
CA ILE A 388 9.92 -1.74 9.57
C ILE A 388 8.51 -1.77 10.17
N GLY A 389 7.50 -2.14 9.37
CA GLY A 389 6.14 -2.26 9.85
C GLY A 389 5.96 -3.35 10.91
N ILE A 390 6.55 -4.53 10.73
CA ILE A 390 6.52 -5.61 11.72
C ILE A 390 7.23 -5.18 13.02
N SER A 391 8.32 -4.43 12.92
CA SER A 391 9.02 -3.89 14.10
C SER A 391 8.11 -2.93 14.88
N THR A 392 7.43 -2.01 14.18
CA THR A 392 6.43 -1.13 14.81
C THR A 392 5.25 -1.92 15.38
N LEU A 393 4.82 -2.99 14.73
CA LEU A 393 3.73 -3.85 15.19
C LEU A 393 4.10 -4.56 16.51
N ILE A 394 5.34 -5.03 16.61
CA ILE A 394 5.88 -5.63 17.83
C ILE A 394 5.82 -4.63 18.99
N MET A 395 6.16 -3.36 18.74
CA MET A 395 6.07 -2.27 19.73
C MET A 395 4.64 -1.90 20.13
N GLU A 396 3.68 -1.87 19.18
CA GLU A 396 2.30 -1.51 19.50
C GLU A 396 1.65 -2.57 20.41
N ASN A 397 1.99 -3.85 20.23
CA ASN A 397 1.51 -4.95 21.05
C ASN A 397 2.06 -4.96 22.48
N SER A 398 3.30 -4.49 22.71
CA SER A 398 3.82 -4.35 24.08
C SER A 398 3.03 -3.31 24.87
N ASN A 399 2.76 -2.17 24.25
CA ASN A 399 2.09 -1.04 24.91
C ASN A 399 0.59 -1.26 25.15
N ALA A 400 -0.07 -2.10 24.33
CA ALA A 400 -1.50 -2.41 24.50
C ALA A 400 -1.78 -3.31 25.71
N ASN A 401 -0.81 -4.15 26.10
CA ASN A 401 -0.96 -5.09 27.21
C ASN A 401 -0.55 -4.51 28.57
N ASP A 402 0.15 -3.37 28.59
CA ASP A 402 0.46 -2.60 29.81
C ASP A 402 -0.77 -2.16 30.62
N LYS A 403 -1.95 -2.13 29.98
CA LYS A 403 -3.20 -1.72 30.61
C LYS A 403 -3.97 -2.84 31.32
N LYS A 404 -3.49 -4.09 31.31
CA LYS A 404 -4.20 -5.24 31.90
C LYS A 404 -3.27 -6.05 32.85
N SER A 405 -3.41 -5.79 34.15
CA SER A 405 -2.81 -6.50 35.32
C SER A 405 -1.36 -6.13 35.71
N LEU A 406 -1.10 -5.75 36.96
CA LEU A 406 0.18 -5.15 37.39
C LEU A 406 1.34 -6.14 37.61
N SER A 407 1.11 -7.43 37.84
CA SER A 407 2.17 -8.37 38.30
C SER A 407 2.72 -9.31 37.22
N ALA A 408 1.93 -9.65 36.19
CA ALA A 408 2.38 -10.44 35.03
C ALA A 408 2.91 -9.56 33.87
N VAL A 409 2.72 -8.24 33.98
CA VAL A 409 3.09 -7.26 32.94
C VAL A 409 4.59 -6.99 32.90
N SER A 410 5.32 -6.98 34.03
CA SER A 410 6.75 -6.67 34.02
C SER A 410 7.58 -7.69 33.22
N SER A 411 7.36 -9.00 33.42
CA SER A 411 8.06 -10.06 32.69
C SER A 411 7.69 -10.09 31.20
N PHE A 412 6.42 -9.90 30.86
CA PHE A 412 5.94 -9.87 29.47
C PHE A 412 6.41 -8.63 28.70
N VAL A 413 6.50 -7.47 29.36
CA VAL A 413 7.04 -6.23 28.76
C VAL A 413 8.53 -6.38 28.47
N HIS A 414 9.31 -6.89 29.43
CA HIS A 414 10.73 -7.18 29.21
C HIS A 414 10.94 -8.25 28.13
N TRP A 415 10.04 -9.23 28.03
CA TRP A 415 10.04 -10.24 26.97
C TRP A 415 9.89 -9.63 25.58
N ASN A 416 8.86 -8.79 25.37
CA ASN A 416 8.64 -8.13 24.09
C ASN A 416 9.77 -7.14 23.75
N GLU A 417 10.32 -6.45 24.75
CA GLU A 417 11.47 -5.56 24.55
C GLU A 417 12.71 -6.33 24.05
N ARG A 418 12.96 -7.53 24.58
CA ARG A 418 14.08 -8.37 24.12
C ARG A 418 13.88 -8.90 22.70
N ILE A 419 12.69 -9.41 22.37
CA ILE A 419 12.34 -9.85 21.01
C ILE A 419 12.49 -8.69 20.03
N HIS A 420 11.97 -7.53 20.39
CA HIS A 420 12.04 -6.33 19.57
C HIS A 420 13.49 -5.92 19.31
N LYS A 421 14.37 -5.95 20.32
CA LYS A 421 15.81 -5.68 20.15
C LYS A 421 16.48 -6.66 19.21
N LEU A 422 16.18 -7.96 19.31
CA LEU A 422 16.74 -8.98 18.41
C LEU A 422 16.28 -8.77 16.97
N PHE A 423 15.00 -8.45 16.77
CA PHE A 423 14.45 -8.19 15.45
C PHE A 423 15.00 -6.89 14.84
N ILE A 424 15.08 -5.81 15.62
CA ILE A 424 15.71 -4.56 15.18
C ILE A 424 17.18 -4.78 14.79
N ARG A 425 17.93 -5.56 15.58
CA ARG A 425 19.32 -5.90 15.25
C ARG A 425 19.40 -6.55 13.87
N PHE A 426 18.55 -7.55 13.61
CA PHE A 426 18.48 -8.20 12.30
C PHE A 426 18.14 -7.22 11.16
N VAL A 427 17.20 -6.29 11.37
CA VAL A 427 16.91 -5.22 10.40
C VAL A 427 18.15 -4.36 10.13
N PHE A 428 18.87 -3.96 11.17
CA PHE A 428 20.07 -3.14 11.03
C PHE A 428 21.25 -3.89 10.39
N ASP A 429 21.36 -5.20 10.58
CA ASP A 429 22.38 -6.01 9.91
C ASP A 429 22.15 -6.03 8.39
N ILE A 430 20.89 -6.17 7.94
CA ILE A 430 20.56 -6.05 6.50
C ILE A 430 20.86 -4.65 5.98
N LEU A 431 20.48 -3.60 6.73
CA LEU A 431 20.75 -2.21 6.35
C LEU A 431 22.25 -1.91 6.27
N PHE A 432 23.07 -2.50 7.14
CA PHE A 432 24.51 -2.41 7.08
C PHE A 432 25.04 -2.93 5.74
N HIS A 433 24.56 -4.09 5.28
CA HIS A 433 24.96 -4.64 3.99
C HIS A 433 24.47 -3.79 2.80
N ILE A 434 23.27 -3.24 2.86
CA ILE A 434 22.76 -2.30 1.84
C ILE A 434 23.64 -1.05 1.75
N ILE A 435 23.97 -0.41 2.88
CA ILE A 435 24.84 0.78 2.89
C ILE A 435 26.24 0.41 2.39
N THR A 436 26.77 -0.75 2.77
CA THR A 436 28.06 -1.25 2.28
C THR A 436 28.06 -1.42 0.76
N TYR A 437 26.99 -1.97 0.19
CA TYR A 437 26.83 -2.10 -1.25
C TYR A 437 26.80 -0.73 -1.95
N ILE A 438 26.05 0.22 -1.41
CA ILE A 438 26.01 1.60 -1.93
C ILE A 438 27.39 2.27 -1.86
N ASN A 439 28.13 2.11 -0.75
CA ASN A 439 29.49 2.63 -0.57
C ASN A 439 30.46 2.13 -1.64
N LYS A 440 30.38 0.84 -1.99
CA LYS A 440 31.17 0.27 -3.08
C LYS A 440 30.84 0.95 -4.40
N MET A 441 29.56 1.11 -4.72
CA MET A 441 29.12 1.76 -5.97
C MET A 441 29.56 3.22 -6.07
N ILE A 442 29.55 3.97 -4.96
CA ILE A 442 30.07 5.34 -4.94
C ILE A 442 31.59 5.37 -5.12
N SER A 443 32.32 4.47 -4.46
CA SER A 443 33.79 4.44 -4.49
C SER A 443 34.37 4.21 -5.88
N TYR A 444 33.69 3.46 -6.74
CA TYR A 444 34.16 3.17 -8.10
C TYR A 444 33.83 4.27 -9.12
N ASP A 445 33.10 5.32 -8.73
CA ASP A 445 32.52 6.35 -9.63
C ASP A 445 31.67 5.78 -10.82
N GLU A 446 31.47 4.46 -10.89
CA GLU A 446 30.59 3.72 -11.81
C GLU A 446 29.12 3.73 -11.33
N ILE A 447 28.56 4.92 -11.12
CA ILE A 447 27.22 5.04 -10.55
C ILE A 447 26.16 4.79 -11.62
N ASP A 448 25.66 3.56 -11.69
CA ASP A 448 24.38 3.27 -12.36
C ASP A 448 23.23 3.79 -11.48
N ILE A 449 22.72 4.97 -11.85
CA ILE A 449 21.64 5.67 -11.16
C ILE A 449 20.39 4.79 -11.03
N ASN A 450 20.15 3.92 -12.02
CA ASN A 450 19.00 3.01 -11.96
C ASN A 450 19.16 1.94 -10.89
N ARG A 451 20.39 1.55 -10.56
CA ARG A 451 20.68 0.56 -9.50
C ARG A 451 20.66 1.18 -8.12
N ILE A 452 21.18 2.40 -7.95
CA ILE A 452 21.32 3.03 -6.62
C ILE A 452 20.02 3.68 -6.12
N ASP A 453 19.20 4.27 -6.99
CA ASP A 453 17.98 5.02 -6.62
C ASP A 453 16.98 4.22 -5.75
N PRO A 454 16.69 2.94 -6.05
CA PRO A 454 15.87 2.09 -5.17
C PRO A 454 16.44 1.96 -3.74
N PHE A 455 17.76 1.86 -3.60
CA PHE A 455 18.41 1.73 -2.29
C PHE A 455 18.46 3.05 -1.55
N LEU A 456 18.57 4.19 -2.24
CA LEU A 456 18.40 5.50 -1.60
C LEU A 456 17.01 5.65 -1.01
N THR A 457 15.98 5.15 -1.68
CA THR A 457 14.61 5.09 -1.13
C THR A 457 14.59 4.34 0.21
N ILE A 458 15.25 3.18 0.29
CA ILE A 458 15.38 2.42 1.56
C ILE A 458 16.05 3.26 2.65
N LEU A 459 17.14 3.97 2.34
CA LEU A 459 17.83 4.83 3.31
C LEU A 459 16.98 6.02 3.78
N ARG A 460 16.19 6.63 2.89
CA ARG A 460 15.22 7.69 3.25
C ARG A 460 14.17 7.16 4.23
N VAL A 461 13.59 5.99 3.92
CA VAL A 461 12.61 5.31 4.77
C VAL A 461 13.22 4.96 6.12
N MET A 462 14.42 4.39 6.14
CA MET A 462 15.17 4.05 7.36
C MET A 462 15.36 5.28 8.23
N ASN A 463 15.89 6.38 7.69
CA ASN A 463 16.10 7.62 8.43
C ASN A 463 14.80 8.17 9.02
N CYS A 464 13.69 8.08 8.26
CA CYS A 464 12.38 8.53 8.71
C CYS A 464 11.76 7.60 9.76
N TRP A 465 11.98 6.29 9.67
CA TRP A 465 11.54 5.33 10.67
C TRP A 465 12.30 5.53 12.00
N ILE A 466 13.63 5.58 11.95
CA ILE A 466 14.47 5.74 13.15
C ILE A 466 14.07 6.99 13.93
N LYS A 467 13.91 8.14 13.26
CA LYS A 467 13.55 9.41 13.94
C LYS A 467 12.12 9.41 14.51
N SER A 468 11.20 8.66 13.91
CA SER A 468 9.80 8.63 14.32
C SER A 468 9.56 7.70 15.52
N HIS A 469 10.51 6.83 15.86
CA HIS A 469 10.38 5.87 16.96
C HIS A 469 11.54 5.99 17.95
N ILE A 470 11.30 6.66 19.09
CA ILE A 470 12.32 6.88 20.14
C ILE A 470 13.05 5.59 20.56
N PRO A 471 12.39 4.44 20.78
CA PRO A 471 13.09 3.20 21.13
C PRO A 471 14.07 2.74 20.05
N VAL A 472 13.69 2.84 18.78
CA VAL A 472 14.54 2.52 17.63
C VAL A 472 15.71 3.49 17.54
N LEU A 473 15.47 4.79 17.70
CA LEU A 473 16.52 5.83 17.73
C LEU A 473 17.56 5.56 18.83
N ARG A 474 17.10 5.25 20.04
CA ARG A 474 17.98 4.95 21.19
C ARG A 474 18.81 3.69 20.96
N PHE A 475 18.22 2.66 20.34
CA PHE A 475 18.95 1.47 19.93
C PHE A 475 20.02 1.82 18.88
N ALA A 476 19.62 2.50 17.81
CA ALA A 476 20.48 2.84 16.69
C ALA A 476 21.69 3.70 17.12
N HIS A 477 21.49 4.70 17.99
CA HIS A 477 22.58 5.53 18.53
C HIS A 477 23.63 4.76 19.34
N ARG A 478 23.31 3.55 19.81
CA ARG A 478 24.23 2.69 20.57
C ARG A 478 24.72 1.49 19.75
N TYR A 479 24.20 1.30 18.55
CA TYR A 479 24.57 0.19 17.70
C TYR A 479 25.79 0.59 16.85
N LEU A 480 26.97 0.17 17.29
CA LEU A 480 28.24 0.55 16.66
C LEU A 480 28.29 0.24 15.15
N PRO A 481 27.85 -0.94 14.66
CA PRO A 481 27.93 -1.25 13.23
C PRO A 481 27.19 -0.24 12.36
N ILE A 482 25.98 0.19 12.75
CA ILE A 482 25.21 1.17 11.96
C ILE A 482 25.82 2.57 12.06
N CYS A 483 26.30 2.99 13.23
CA CYS A 483 26.96 4.29 13.37
C CYS A 483 28.24 4.36 12.52
N HIS A 484 29.03 3.29 12.53
CA HIS A 484 30.26 3.19 11.75
C HIS A 484 29.98 3.24 10.24
N ILE A 485 29.08 2.40 9.73
CA ILE A 485 28.82 2.35 8.28
C ILE A 485 28.17 3.64 7.76
N ILE A 486 27.38 4.34 8.58
CA ILE A 486 26.85 5.67 8.24
C ILE A 486 27.99 6.70 8.14
N SER A 487 28.93 6.69 9.09
CA SER A 487 30.10 7.58 9.01
C SER A 487 30.94 7.26 7.77
N GLU A 488 31.17 5.99 7.49
CA GLU A 488 31.88 5.55 6.29
C GLU A 488 31.17 6.01 5.01
N PHE A 489 29.84 5.87 4.93
CA PHE A 489 29.05 6.35 3.81
C PHE A 489 29.23 7.85 3.56
N ILE A 490 29.14 8.68 4.61
CA ILE A 490 29.36 10.12 4.48
C ILE A 490 30.82 10.40 4.04
N ASN A 491 31.80 9.70 4.61
CA ASN A 491 33.19 9.87 4.24
C ASN A 491 33.46 9.46 2.77
N GLN A 492 32.78 8.44 2.24
CA GLN A 492 32.88 8.07 0.82
C GLN A 492 32.24 9.13 -0.08
N ILE A 493 31.10 9.72 0.32
CA ILE A 493 30.53 10.87 -0.38
C ILE A 493 31.50 12.05 -0.41
N ASN A 494 32.19 12.35 0.69
CA ASN A 494 33.20 13.41 0.76
C ASN A 494 34.36 13.18 -0.23
N LYS A 495 34.73 11.92 -0.44
CA LYS A 495 35.85 11.54 -1.33
C LYS A 495 35.44 11.46 -2.81
N SER A 496 34.16 11.28 -3.10
CA SER A 496 33.68 11.16 -4.48
C SER A 496 33.86 12.48 -5.23
N SER A 497 34.43 12.39 -6.43
CA SER A 497 34.60 13.52 -7.34
C SER A 497 33.25 14.17 -7.69
N ARG A 498 32.19 13.36 -7.79
CA ARG A 498 30.85 13.77 -8.20
C ARG A 498 30.01 14.37 -7.07
N TYR A 499 30.16 13.85 -5.85
CA TYR A 499 29.23 14.14 -4.75
C TYR A 499 29.84 14.84 -3.54
N SER A 500 31.15 15.12 -3.54
CA SER A 500 31.86 15.79 -2.45
C SER A 500 31.18 17.09 -1.98
N TRP A 501 30.56 17.84 -2.91
CA TRP A 501 29.88 19.09 -2.57
C TRP A 501 28.62 18.90 -1.70
N ILE A 502 27.98 17.73 -1.74
CA ILE A 502 26.80 17.41 -0.92
C ILE A 502 27.16 17.44 0.56
N SER A 503 28.39 17.09 0.88
CA SER A 503 28.96 17.06 2.22
C SER A 503 29.04 18.41 2.91
N TYR A 504 28.85 19.52 2.20
CA TYR A 504 28.78 20.85 2.81
C TYR A 504 27.34 21.28 3.16
N LYS A 505 26.32 20.52 2.73
CA LYS A 505 24.92 20.81 3.06
C LYS A 505 24.56 20.29 4.45
N ASN A 506 23.91 21.16 5.25
CA ASN A 506 23.47 20.87 6.62
C ASN A 506 21.95 21.10 6.83
N GLU A 507 21.31 21.77 5.87
CA GLU A 507 19.88 22.05 5.87
C GLU A 507 19.11 21.00 5.07
N LYS A 508 17.84 20.77 5.46
CA LYS A 508 16.97 19.87 4.69
C LYS A 508 16.78 20.44 3.29
N PRO A 509 16.99 19.64 2.23
CA PRO A 509 16.74 20.12 0.88
C PRO A 509 15.26 20.45 0.68
N LYS A 510 15.00 21.45 -0.16
CA LYS A 510 13.68 21.76 -0.70
C LYS A 510 13.51 21.07 -2.05
N ARG A 511 12.25 20.87 -2.45
CA ARG A 511 11.87 20.34 -3.76
C ARG A 511 10.53 20.91 -4.19
N SER A 512 10.20 20.77 -5.47
CA SER A 512 8.99 21.34 -6.06
C SER A 512 7.83 20.34 -6.19
N TYR A 513 8.04 19.06 -5.86
CA TYR A 513 7.04 17.99 -5.86
C TYR A 513 7.51 16.78 -5.03
N LEU A 514 6.58 15.89 -4.68
CA LEU A 514 6.88 14.65 -3.98
C LEU A 514 7.37 13.57 -4.96
N PHE A 515 8.44 12.85 -4.62
CA PHE A 515 8.91 11.73 -5.44
C PHE A 515 8.01 10.50 -5.29
N MET A 516 8.17 9.52 -6.18
CA MET A 516 7.26 8.36 -6.23
C MET A 516 7.28 7.52 -4.95
N ASP A 517 8.40 7.48 -4.23
CA ASP A 517 8.51 6.81 -2.93
C ASP A 517 7.75 7.56 -1.83
N ASP A 518 7.72 8.90 -1.86
CA ASP A 518 6.87 9.70 -0.98
C ASP A 518 5.39 9.46 -1.25
N VAL A 519 4.99 9.40 -2.53
CA VAL A 519 3.62 9.11 -2.94
C VAL A 519 3.23 7.70 -2.51
N LEU A 520 4.13 6.73 -2.71
CA LEU A 520 3.94 5.35 -2.31
C LEU A 520 3.68 5.26 -0.81
N LEU A 521 4.44 5.96 0.03
CA LEU A 521 4.42 5.83 1.49
C LEU A 521 3.62 6.91 2.23
N ARG A 522 2.85 7.71 1.51
CA ARG A 522 1.94 8.71 2.09
C ARG A 522 0.94 8.04 3.04
N ASP A 523 0.69 8.70 4.17
CA ASP A 523 -0.17 8.23 5.28
C ASP A 523 0.25 6.88 5.90
N PHE A 524 1.51 6.45 5.70
CA PHE A 524 2.06 5.28 6.39
C PHE A 524 2.51 5.65 7.81
N THR A 525 1.77 5.18 8.82
CA THR A 525 2.00 5.63 10.20
C THR A 525 3.35 5.18 10.77
N CYS A 526 3.95 4.09 10.26
CA CYS A 526 5.26 3.60 10.70
C CYS A 526 6.40 4.61 10.52
N ILE A 527 6.27 5.55 9.59
CA ILE A 527 7.29 6.59 9.35
C ILE A 527 6.86 7.98 9.83
N GLY A 528 5.74 8.07 10.56
CA GLY A 528 5.15 9.36 10.95
C GLY A 528 4.36 10.02 9.83
N TYR A 529 3.59 9.24 9.07
CA TYR A 529 2.67 9.64 7.98
C TYR A 529 3.32 10.13 6.68
N SER A 530 4.58 10.58 6.69
CA SER A 530 5.29 11.04 5.50
C SER A 530 6.82 10.97 5.67
N LEU A 531 7.55 10.99 4.56
CA LEU A 531 9.01 11.11 4.58
C LEU A 531 9.39 12.58 4.84
N THR A 532 9.71 12.89 6.10
CA THR A 532 9.99 14.28 6.53
C THR A 532 11.49 14.65 6.45
N ASP A 533 12.23 14.03 5.54
CA ASP A 533 13.65 14.32 5.27
C ASP A 533 13.84 15.55 4.36
N PHE A 534 12.82 15.90 3.57
CA PHE A 534 12.72 17.16 2.83
C PHE A 534 12.01 18.26 3.63
N ASN A 535 12.22 19.51 3.22
CA ASN A 535 11.37 20.64 3.61
C ASN A 535 10.32 20.90 2.52
N ASP A 536 9.12 20.35 2.71
CA ASP A 536 8.03 20.38 1.72
C ASP A 536 7.03 21.52 1.95
N THR A 537 7.28 22.46 2.86
CA THR A 537 6.33 23.53 3.22
C THR A 537 5.84 24.31 2.00
N GLU A 538 6.73 24.66 1.08
CA GLU A 538 6.38 25.43 -0.12
C GLU A 538 5.53 24.63 -1.12
N VAL A 539 5.67 23.30 -1.18
CA VAL A 539 4.93 22.44 -2.12
C VAL A 539 3.41 22.57 -1.92
N PHE A 540 2.96 22.76 -0.68
CA PHE A 540 1.55 22.93 -0.33
C PHE A 540 0.98 24.30 -0.74
N HIS A 541 1.84 25.29 -1.01
CA HIS A 541 1.46 26.64 -1.41
C HIS A 541 1.67 26.92 -2.91
N MET A 542 2.27 25.99 -3.64
CA MET A 542 2.51 26.11 -5.08
C MET A 542 1.24 25.84 -5.90
N ASP A 543 1.18 26.44 -7.09
CA ASP A 543 0.17 26.09 -8.09
C ASP A 543 0.21 24.60 -8.42
N ASN A 544 -0.97 24.03 -8.69
CA ASN A 544 -1.13 22.59 -8.96
C ASN A 544 -0.60 21.70 -7.82
N PHE A 545 -0.66 22.15 -6.56
CA PHE A 545 -0.11 21.40 -5.43
C PHE A 545 -0.61 19.94 -5.38
N ILE A 546 -1.87 19.65 -5.71
CA ILE A 546 -2.38 18.26 -5.70
C ILE A 546 -1.63 17.35 -6.70
N ASN A 547 -1.24 17.88 -7.86
CA ASN A 547 -0.45 17.16 -8.85
C ASN A 547 0.99 16.97 -8.34
N ARG A 548 1.56 18.00 -7.70
CA ARG A 548 2.89 17.94 -7.07
C ARG A 548 2.94 16.93 -5.91
N LEU A 549 1.88 16.84 -5.10
CA LEU A 549 1.71 15.88 -4.00
C LEU A 549 1.48 14.44 -4.49
N THR A 550 1.31 14.23 -5.80
CA THR A 550 1.13 12.92 -6.42
C THR A 550 2.26 12.58 -7.39
N GLY A 551 3.35 13.36 -7.38
CA GLY A 551 4.53 13.15 -8.23
C GLY A 551 4.31 13.48 -9.71
N ASN A 552 3.22 14.19 -10.04
CA ASN A 552 2.88 14.58 -11.41
C ASN A 552 3.02 16.10 -11.61
N ALA A 553 4.19 16.65 -11.29
CA ALA A 553 4.44 18.09 -11.39
C ALA A 553 4.36 18.58 -12.86
N PRO A 554 4.18 19.90 -13.08
CA PRO A 554 4.32 20.49 -14.42
C PRO A 554 5.67 20.12 -15.05
N ARG A 555 5.69 19.88 -16.36
CA ARG A 555 6.91 19.45 -17.09
C ARG A 555 8.11 20.37 -16.87
N THR A 556 7.88 21.66 -16.69
CA THR A 556 8.92 22.67 -16.42
C THR A 556 9.56 22.52 -15.03
N CYS A 557 8.93 21.78 -14.11
CA CYS A 557 9.43 21.52 -12.77
C CYS A 557 9.96 20.09 -12.59
N LEU A 558 9.68 19.17 -13.54
CA LEU A 558 10.11 17.78 -13.42
C LEU A 558 11.63 17.70 -13.56
N LEU A 559 12.25 17.02 -12.61
CA LEU A 559 13.69 16.81 -12.58
C LEU A 559 14.05 15.58 -13.40
N SER A 560 15.29 15.53 -13.90
CA SER A 560 15.84 14.27 -14.41
C SER A 560 16.00 13.26 -13.27
N LYS A 561 16.10 11.96 -13.61
CA LYS A 561 16.35 10.92 -12.60
C LYS A 561 17.67 11.17 -11.85
N GLU A 562 18.68 11.73 -12.50
CA GLU A 562 19.94 12.11 -11.85
C GLU A 562 19.71 13.20 -10.80
N GLN A 563 18.97 14.25 -11.16
CA GLN A 563 18.67 15.36 -10.25
C GLN A 563 17.81 14.92 -9.05
N GLU A 564 16.83 14.03 -9.26
CA GLU A 564 16.09 13.44 -8.14
C GLU A 564 17.02 12.62 -7.23
N THR A 565 17.92 11.82 -7.81
CA THR A 565 18.88 11.00 -7.08
C THR A 565 19.83 11.86 -6.24
N GLU A 566 20.33 12.96 -6.80
CA GLU A 566 21.17 13.93 -6.09
C GLU A 566 20.41 14.59 -4.92
N LEU A 567 19.16 15.01 -5.13
CA LEU A 567 18.34 15.56 -4.05
C LEU A 567 18.07 14.54 -2.94
N LYS A 568 17.77 13.29 -3.29
CA LYS A 568 17.60 12.20 -2.31
C LYS A 568 18.89 12.00 -1.52
N LEU A 569 20.04 12.02 -2.17
CA LEU A 569 21.35 11.88 -1.53
C LEU A 569 21.63 13.02 -0.54
N ILE A 570 21.32 14.27 -0.91
CA ILE A 570 21.42 15.43 0.01
C ILE A 570 20.53 15.23 1.24
N ALA A 571 19.29 14.77 1.06
CA ALA A 571 18.36 14.53 2.16
C ALA A 571 18.86 13.43 3.12
N ILE A 572 19.42 12.35 2.55
CA ILE A 572 20.02 11.23 3.30
C ILE A 572 21.24 11.71 4.10
N VAL A 573 22.22 12.34 3.44
CA VAL A 573 23.47 12.81 4.08
C VAL A 573 23.15 13.81 5.19
N THR A 574 22.25 14.76 4.94
CA THR A 574 21.83 15.73 5.96
C THR A 574 21.20 15.05 7.17
N SER A 575 20.32 14.08 6.95
CA SER A 575 19.66 13.32 8.03
C SER A 575 20.67 12.47 8.82
N MET A 576 21.59 11.80 8.13
CA MET A 576 22.61 10.95 8.72
C MET A 576 23.66 11.74 9.51
N LYS A 577 24.06 12.92 9.06
CA LYS A 577 24.91 13.84 9.84
C LYS A 577 24.27 14.20 11.18
N ARG A 578 22.98 14.57 11.16
CA ARG A 578 22.23 14.90 12.39
C ARG A 578 22.11 13.70 13.32
N PHE A 579 21.88 12.51 12.76
CA PHE A 579 21.90 11.25 13.51
C PHE A 579 23.25 11.01 14.19
N LEU A 580 24.37 11.10 13.44
CA LEU A 580 25.71 10.91 14.00
C LEU A 580 26.07 11.98 15.04
N HIS A 581 25.61 13.22 14.91
CA HIS A 581 25.90 14.24 15.92
C HIS A 581 25.41 13.85 17.33
N HIS A 582 24.38 13.02 17.43
CA HIS A 582 23.79 12.58 18.70
C HIS A 582 24.10 11.12 19.07
N ASN A 583 24.94 10.42 18.29
CA ASN A 583 25.27 9.03 18.55
C ASN A 583 26.00 8.86 19.90
N LYS A 584 25.92 7.65 20.46
CA LYS A 584 26.51 7.27 21.75
C LYS A 584 27.66 6.28 21.59
N CYS A 585 28.12 6.06 20.36
CA CYS A 585 29.25 5.20 20.02
C CYS A 585 30.56 5.99 19.88
N GLY A 586 30.53 7.32 19.96
CA GLY A 586 31.71 8.17 19.74
C GLY A 586 32.15 8.23 18.27
N THR A 587 31.34 7.73 17.34
CA THR A 587 31.66 7.74 15.92
C THR A 587 31.54 9.16 15.36
N THR A 588 32.58 9.67 14.71
CA THR A 588 32.58 10.99 14.09
C THR A 588 32.77 10.89 12.58
N ILE A 589 32.41 11.95 11.86
CA ILE A 589 32.67 12.09 10.42
C ILE A 589 34.11 12.58 10.27
N LYS A 590 34.87 11.96 9.37
CA LYS A 590 36.19 12.47 8.98
C LYS A 590 35.96 13.60 7.99
N LEU A 591 35.86 14.82 8.49
CA LEU A 591 35.97 15.99 7.63
C LEU A 591 37.37 15.96 7.03
N GLN A 592 37.48 16.13 5.71
CA GLN A 592 38.76 16.55 5.13
C GLN A 592 39.06 17.90 5.79
N GLU A 593 39.95 17.90 6.78
CA GLU A 593 40.50 19.14 7.29
C GLU A 593 41.09 19.91 6.12
N GLU A 594 40.95 21.23 6.20
CA GLU A 594 41.62 22.24 5.42
C GLU A 594 43.14 21.97 5.30
N GLU A 595 43.56 21.11 4.38
CA GLU A 595 44.97 20.93 4.01
C GLU A 595 45.58 22.21 3.41
N THR A 596 44.78 23.26 3.20
CA THR A 596 45.24 24.58 2.72
C THR A 596 45.47 25.63 3.82
N VAL A 597 45.19 25.36 5.11
CA VAL A 597 45.41 26.36 6.18
C VAL A 597 46.54 25.97 7.16
N LYS A 598 46.90 24.69 7.27
CA LYS A 598 48.01 24.25 8.14
C LYS A 598 49.42 24.42 7.55
N GLU A 599 49.56 24.76 6.26
CA GLU A 599 50.87 25.17 5.70
C GLU A 599 51.19 26.65 5.88
N LYS A 600 50.22 27.52 6.20
CA LYS A 600 50.48 28.96 6.44
C LYS A 600 50.82 29.32 7.89
N THR A 601 50.62 28.42 8.85
CA THR A 601 50.96 28.66 10.26
C THR A 601 52.30 28.05 10.69
N LYS A 602 53.03 27.40 9.78
CA LYS A 602 54.38 26.87 10.05
C LYS A 602 55.55 27.78 9.64
N ASN A 603 55.30 28.94 9.01
CA ASN A 603 56.37 29.84 8.54
C ASN A 603 56.50 31.17 9.30
N ASN A 604 55.81 31.38 10.43
CA ASN A 604 55.99 32.58 11.27
C ASN A 604 56.50 32.23 12.67
N TYR A 605 57.69 31.62 12.72
CA TYR A 605 58.60 31.70 13.86
C TYR A 605 60.03 31.67 13.32
N TRP A 606 60.50 32.83 12.86
CA TRP A 606 61.83 33.41 13.11
C TRP A 606 61.69 34.93 12.92
#